data_AF-A0A6G0J3D5-F1
#
_entry.id   AF-A0A6G0J3D5-F1
#
_cell.length_a   1.000
_cell.length_b   1.000
_cell.length_c   1.000
_cell.angle_alpha   90.00
_cell.angle_beta   90.00
_cell.angle_gamma   90.00
#
_symmetry.space_group_name_H-M   'P 1'
#
loop_
_entity.id
_entity.type
_entity.pdbx_description
1 polymer ?
#
loop_
_entity_poly.entity_id
_entity_poly.type
_entity_poly.pdbx_seq_one_letter_code
_entity_poly.pdbx_strand_id
1 'polypeptide(L)'
;MAEELFKLLDDYFTEHELNWGNCLGFCSDGAQTMAGKRNGLRALIKRAAPNAEWTHCVIHREALASKHLSPELNEVLTAVVDVVNFIKTRPLKARLFTAVCEEMGADHTAVLFHSEARWLSRGKVLSRIFELRSEIRVFLEEERMYEAAAKFGDDMFLIKLAYLSDIFSKLNELNLQLQGKDKHLPHLADKINTFTRKLNVWEKRMSQGRTDVFENLTELAESIDSGATTVLPCIQQHIEALGGFFGKYFPNSATQYDWVVDPFHASAPADFSCAEEEQLIEMTSDSALRGAPPSSKFCSVKASPNVHWSIGSVSPKPFHLCPISLTENSVLSITMSSASEEENDSKLSIWYYNENKVKLGDAILHLTAVEISLDVDADRDGVVEKN
;
A
#
# COMPACT_ATOMS: atom_id res chain seq x y z
N MET A 1 -26.42 -3.72 14.64
CA MET A 1 -25.05 -3.54 14.12
C MET A 1 -24.81 -2.18 13.47
N ALA A 2 -25.33 -1.84 12.28
CA ALA A 2 -25.06 -0.52 11.67
C ALA A 2 -25.54 0.67 12.54
N GLU A 3 -26.75 0.55 13.11
CA GLU A 3 -27.31 1.57 14.02
C GLU A 3 -26.51 1.69 15.33
N GLU A 4 -26.03 0.58 15.87
CA GLU A 4 -25.17 0.57 17.08
C GLU A 4 -23.81 1.21 16.80
N LEU A 5 -23.22 0.93 15.64
CA LEU A 5 -21.97 1.57 15.21
C LEU A 5 -22.15 3.07 15.00
N PHE A 6 -23.25 3.48 14.38
CA PHE A 6 -23.56 4.90 14.24
C PHE A 6 -23.74 5.57 15.59
N LYS A 7 -24.48 4.93 16.52
CA LYS A 7 -24.67 5.43 17.88
C LYS A 7 -23.33 5.62 18.60
N LEU A 8 -22.41 4.66 18.50
CA LEU A 8 -21.06 4.79 19.08
C LEU A 8 -20.29 5.99 18.51
N LEU A 9 -20.39 6.23 17.20
CA LEU A 9 -19.77 7.40 16.57
C LEU A 9 -20.46 8.70 16.99
N ASP A 10 -21.78 8.71 17.11
CA ASP A 10 -22.57 9.87 17.51
C ASP A 10 -22.31 10.25 18.98
N ASP A 11 -22.23 9.25 19.86
CA ASP A 11 -21.82 9.42 21.25
C ASP A 11 -20.40 10.03 21.32
N TYR A 12 -19.45 9.52 20.51
CA TYR A 12 -18.09 10.07 20.42
C TYR A 12 -18.06 11.52 19.91
N PHE A 13 -18.82 11.83 18.85
CA PHE A 13 -18.93 13.19 18.31
C PHE A 13 -19.50 14.14 19.36
N THR A 14 -20.52 13.70 20.09
CA THR A 14 -21.16 14.48 21.16
C THR A 14 -20.19 14.73 22.31
N GLU A 15 -19.48 13.69 22.77
CA GLU A 15 -18.51 13.77 23.87
C GLU A 15 -17.36 14.73 23.56
N HIS A 16 -16.92 14.79 22.30
CA HIS A 16 -15.80 15.63 21.86
C HIS A 16 -16.25 16.94 21.21
N GLU A 17 -17.53 17.31 21.33
CA GLU A 17 -18.11 18.53 20.75
C GLU A 17 -17.88 18.67 19.23
N LEU A 18 -17.79 17.55 18.51
CA LEU A 18 -17.62 17.50 17.07
C LEU A 18 -18.98 17.61 16.37
N ASN A 19 -19.04 18.45 15.34
CA ASN A 19 -20.25 18.63 14.55
C ASN A 19 -20.21 17.75 13.29
N TRP A 20 -21.22 16.90 13.11
CA TRP A 20 -21.40 16.10 11.90
C TRP A 20 -21.44 16.93 10.62
N GLY A 21 -21.94 18.16 10.66
CA GLY A 21 -21.94 19.08 9.52
C GLY A 21 -20.54 19.42 8.98
N ASN A 22 -19.50 19.25 9.81
CA ASN A 22 -18.11 19.45 9.43
C ASN A 22 -17.41 18.16 8.95
N CYS A 23 -18.11 17.02 8.97
CA CYS A 23 -17.57 15.76 8.46
C CYS A 23 -17.50 15.80 6.92
N LEU A 24 -16.29 15.90 6.39
CA LEU A 24 -16.04 15.93 4.94
C LEU A 24 -16.05 14.55 4.30
N GLY A 25 -15.74 13.50 5.08
CA GLY A 25 -15.75 12.15 4.56
C GLY A 25 -15.33 11.09 5.56
N PHE A 26 -15.52 9.84 5.17
CA PHE A 26 -15.17 8.67 5.96
C PHE A 26 -14.80 7.49 5.05
N CYS A 27 -14.00 6.58 5.58
CA CYS A 27 -13.54 5.39 4.88
C CYS A 27 -14.01 4.15 5.64
N SER A 28 -14.52 3.15 4.94
CA SER A 28 -14.87 1.85 5.54
C SER A 28 -14.58 0.70 4.60
N ASP A 29 -14.63 -0.52 5.11
CA ASP A 29 -14.70 -1.69 4.25
C ASP A 29 -15.99 -1.71 3.40
N GLY A 30 -16.06 -2.71 2.51
CA GLY A 30 -17.18 -2.88 1.58
C GLY A 30 -18.31 -3.75 2.12
N ALA A 31 -18.28 -4.12 3.41
CA ALA A 31 -19.31 -4.97 3.98
C ALA A 31 -20.68 -4.29 3.91
N GLN A 32 -21.75 -5.06 3.69
CA GLN A 32 -23.09 -4.49 3.51
C GLN A 32 -23.53 -3.63 4.71
N THR A 33 -23.15 -4.03 5.92
CA THR A 33 -23.40 -3.25 7.15
C THR A 33 -22.72 -1.88 7.13
N MET A 34 -21.55 -1.76 6.51
CA MET A 34 -20.78 -0.51 6.45
C MET A 34 -21.18 0.33 5.23
N ALA A 35 -21.10 -0.26 4.03
CA ALA A 35 -21.26 0.41 2.75
C ALA A 35 -22.72 0.51 2.25
N GLY A 36 -23.68 -0.10 2.97
CA GLY A 36 -25.08 -0.20 2.56
C GLY A 36 -25.74 1.17 2.33
N LYS A 37 -26.34 1.37 1.15
CA LYS A 37 -26.92 2.66 0.71
C LYS A 37 -28.23 3.05 1.41
N ARG A 38 -28.92 2.11 2.09
CA ARG A 38 -30.22 2.36 2.74
C ARG A 38 -30.13 2.31 4.25
N ASN A 39 -29.60 1.19 4.77
CA ASN A 39 -29.54 0.89 6.21
C ASN A 39 -28.12 0.56 6.69
N GLY A 40 -27.09 0.82 5.87
CA GLY A 40 -25.70 0.67 6.30
C GLY A 40 -25.21 1.90 7.05
N LEU A 41 -24.06 1.78 7.73
CA LEU A 41 -23.41 2.87 8.44
C LEU A 41 -23.22 4.10 7.53
N ARG A 42 -22.83 3.88 6.27
CA ARG A 42 -22.71 4.93 5.26
C ARG A 42 -23.99 5.76 5.12
N ALA A 43 -25.15 5.10 5.08
CA ALA A 43 -26.42 5.78 4.92
C ALA A 43 -26.80 6.57 6.18
N LEU A 44 -26.45 6.07 7.37
CA LEU A 44 -26.68 6.76 8.64
C LEU A 44 -25.79 8.00 8.75
N ILE A 45 -24.50 7.88 8.47
CA ILE A 45 -23.56 9.02 8.43
C ILE A 45 -24.02 10.05 7.42
N LYS A 46 -24.41 9.66 6.19
CA LYS A 46 -24.93 10.62 5.18
C LYS A 46 -26.24 11.31 5.58
N ARG A 47 -27.01 10.81 6.56
CA ARG A 47 -28.18 11.54 7.09
C ARG A 47 -27.76 12.64 8.05
N ALA A 48 -26.73 12.40 8.86
CA ALA A 48 -26.18 13.39 9.78
C ALA A 48 -25.24 14.40 9.10
N ALA A 49 -24.50 13.95 8.08
CA ALA A 49 -23.54 14.71 7.29
C ALA A 49 -23.79 14.49 5.79
N PRO A 50 -24.75 15.21 5.17
CA PRO A 50 -25.15 14.99 3.78
C PRO A 50 -24.01 15.13 2.76
N ASN A 51 -23.06 16.03 3.04
CA ASN A 51 -21.91 16.33 2.18
C ASN A 51 -20.71 15.40 2.44
N ALA A 52 -20.77 14.52 3.44
CA ALA A 52 -19.66 13.61 3.73
C ALA A 52 -19.48 12.60 2.61
N GLU A 53 -18.27 12.50 2.08
CA GLU A 53 -17.93 11.53 1.06
C GLU A 53 -17.45 10.21 1.64
N TRP A 54 -17.97 9.12 1.06
CA TRP A 54 -17.60 7.78 1.47
C TRP A 54 -16.58 7.19 0.50
N THR A 55 -15.46 6.72 1.04
CA THR A 55 -14.46 5.97 0.28
C THR A 55 -14.43 4.51 0.72
N HIS A 56 -14.37 3.62 -0.26
CA HIS A 56 -14.18 2.20 -0.01
C HIS A 56 -12.68 1.93 0.24
N CYS A 57 -12.37 1.37 1.41
CA CYS A 57 -11.01 1.08 1.86
C CYS A 57 -10.16 0.43 0.75
N VAL A 58 -9.07 1.10 0.40
CA VAL A 58 -8.17 0.73 -0.70
C VAL A 58 -7.52 -0.63 -0.43
N ILE A 59 -7.14 -0.91 0.81
CA ILE A 59 -6.56 -2.20 1.24
C ILE A 59 -7.57 -3.34 1.08
N HIS A 60 -8.83 -3.09 1.46
CA HIS A 60 -9.88 -4.09 1.30
C HIS A 60 -10.18 -4.33 -0.19
N ARG A 61 -10.15 -3.29 -1.04
CA ARG A 61 -10.30 -3.45 -2.51
C ARG A 61 -9.14 -4.20 -3.14
N GLU A 62 -7.91 -3.96 -2.70
CA GLU A 62 -6.73 -4.73 -3.12
C GLU A 62 -6.91 -6.20 -2.77
N ALA A 63 -7.26 -6.52 -1.52
CA ALA A 63 -7.51 -7.90 -1.10
C ALA A 63 -8.64 -8.58 -1.92
N LEU A 64 -9.68 -7.83 -2.29
CA LEU A 64 -10.75 -8.33 -3.17
C LEU A 64 -10.29 -8.57 -4.61
N ALA A 65 -9.42 -7.70 -5.13
CA ALA A 65 -8.84 -7.85 -6.47
C ALA A 65 -7.94 -9.09 -6.54
N SER A 66 -7.21 -9.34 -5.47
CA SER A 66 -6.22 -10.42 -5.38
C SER A 66 -6.80 -11.78 -4.94
N LYS A 67 -8.09 -11.84 -4.59
CA LYS A 67 -8.72 -13.04 -3.99
C LYS A 67 -8.84 -14.24 -4.94
N HIS A 68 -8.95 -14.01 -6.24
CA HIS A 68 -9.31 -15.06 -7.20
C HIS A 68 -8.06 -15.80 -7.68
N LEU A 69 -8.07 -17.12 -7.53
CA LEU A 69 -7.05 -18.03 -8.03
C LEU A 69 -7.68 -19.02 -9.01
N SER A 70 -6.90 -19.50 -9.98
CA SER A 70 -7.31 -20.65 -10.80
C SER A 70 -7.48 -21.88 -9.90
N PRO A 71 -8.30 -22.88 -10.29
CA PRO A 71 -8.49 -24.09 -9.49
C PRO A 71 -7.17 -24.78 -9.10
N GLU A 72 -6.21 -24.80 -10.02
CA GLU A 72 -4.89 -25.42 -9.82
C GLU A 72 -4.02 -24.66 -8.80
N LEU A 73 -4.02 -23.33 -8.83
CA LEU A 73 -3.30 -22.51 -7.83
C LEU A 73 -4.00 -22.55 -6.47
N ASN A 74 -5.34 -22.61 -6.47
CA ASN A 74 -6.11 -22.72 -5.26
C ASN A 74 -5.89 -24.07 -4.55
N GLU A 75 -5.67 -25.16 -5.30
CA GLU A 75 -5.30 -26.45 -4.73
C GLU A 75 -3.97 -26.37 -3.96
N VAL A 76 -2.97 -25.71 -4.54
CA VAL A 76 -1.67 -25.48 -3.88
C VAL A 76 -1.85 -24.66 -2.62
N LEU A 77 -2.59 -23.55 -2.69
CA LEU A 77 -2.86 -22.71 -1.54
C LEU A 77 -3.59 -23.48 -0.41
N THR A 78 -4.56 -24.32 -0.77
CA THR A 78 -5.32 -25.14 0.19
C THR A 78 -4.39 -26.15 0.88
N ALA A 79 -3.55 -26.85 0.10
CA ALA A 79 -2.58 -27.79 0.65
C ALA A 79 -1.60 -27.11 1.63
N VAL A 80 -1.13 -25.90 1.30
CA VAL A 80 -0.28 -25.10 2.19
C VAL A 80 -1.02 -24.77 3.50
N VAL A 81 -2.26 -24.31 3.42
CA VAL A 81 -3.07 -23.98 4.62
C VAL A 81 -3.28 -25.22 5.49
N ASP A 82 -3.58 -26.37 4.88
CA ASP A 82 -3.76 -27.64 5.61
C ASP A 82 -2.49 -28.06 6.36
N VAL A 83 -1.32 -27.94 5.72
CA VAL A 83 -0.02 -28.23 6.33
C VAL A 83 0.30 -27.26 7.47
N VAL A 84 0.11 -25.96 7.26
CA VAL A 84 0.30 -24.93 8.31
C VAL A 84 -0.58 -25.24 9.51
N ASN A 85 -1.87 -25.51 9.26
CA ASN A 85 -2.82 -25.85 10.31
C ASN A 85 -2.39 -27.13 11.03
N PHE A 86 -1.99 -28.18 10.30
CA PHE A 86 -1.52 -29.42 10.89
C PHE A 86 -0.34 -29.20 11.84
N ILE A 87 0.70 -28.48 11.41
CA ILE A 87 1.87 -28.14 12.23
C ILE A 87 1.47 -27.33 13.47
N LYS A 88 0.52 -26.39 13.32
CA LYS A 88 0.07 -25.50 14.39
C LYS A 88 -1.02 -26.08 15.29
N THR A 89 -1.68 -27.16 14.92
CA THR A 89 -2.82 -27.72 15.68
C THR A 89 -2.45 -28.11 17.10
N ARG A 90 -1.20 -28.54 17.35
CA ARG A 90 -0.74 -28.99 18.66
C ARG A 90 0.66 -28.46 18.94
N PRO A 91 0.95 -27.99 20.18
CA PRO A 91 2.29 -27.54 20.56
C PRO A 91 3.39 -28.57 20.33
N LEU A 92 3.07 -29.87 20.48
CA LEU A 92 4.00 -30.95 20.19
C LEU A 92 4.41 -31.00 18.71
N LYS A 93 3.45 -30.81 17.77
CA LYS A 93 3.75 -30.82 16.32
C LYS A 93 4.63 -29.65 15.95
N ALA A 94 4.35 -28.46 16.48
CA ALA A 94 5.20 -27.29 16.29
C ALA A 94 6.64 -27.54 16.79
N ARG A 95 6.80 -28.16 17.97
CA ARG A 95 8.13 -28.49 18.52
C ARG A 95 8.88 -29.54 17.70
N LEU A 96 8.19 -30.58 17.23
CA LEU A 96 8.77 -31.59 16.36
C LEU A 96 9.23 -30.98 15.03
N PHE A 97 8.38 -30.15 14.41
CA PHE A 97 8.74 -29.43 13.20
C PHE A 97 9.96 -28.52 13.42
N THR A 98 10.02 -27.78 14.54
CA THR A 98 11.20 -26.99 14.89
C THR A 98 12.46 -27.83 15.00
N ALA A 99 12.40 -29.03 15.60
CA ALA A 99 13.54 -29.93 15.69
C ALA A 99 14.01 -30.41 14.30
N VAL A 100 13.08 -30.75 13.40
CA VAL A 100 13.40 -31.10 12.00
C VAL A 100 14.11 -29.94 11.30
N CYS A 101 13.61 -28.71 11.44
CA CYS A 101 14.24 -27.53 10.85
C CYS A 101 15.65 -27.28 11.40
N GLU A 102 15.85 -27.43 12.71
CA GLU A 102 17.16 -27.24 13.35
C GLU A 102 18.17 -28.30 12.89
N GLU A 103 17.75 -29.56 12.77
CA GLU A 103 18.60 -30.67 12.33
C GLU A 103 19.00 -30.52 10.85
N MET A 104 18.10 -29.99 10.02
CA MET A 104 18.36 -29.72 8.61
C MET A 104 19.11 -28.40 8.36
N GLY A 105 19.36 -27.61 9.42
CA GLY A 105 20.11 -26.35 9.32
C GLY A 105 19.33 -25.21 8.65
N ALA A 106 18.01 -25.20 8.76
CA ALA A 106 17.17 -24.17 8.16
C ALA A 106 17.31 -22.82 8.88
N ASP A 107 17.34 -21.72 8.11
CA ASP A 107 17.38 -20.35 8.65
C ASP A 107 16.14 -19.98 9.48
N HIS A 108 15.03 -20.66 9.20
CA HIS A 108 13.78 -20.50 9.92
C HIS A 108 13.31 -21.82 10.51
N THR A 109 12.92 -21.80 11.78
CA THR A 109 12.57 -23.03 12.52
C THR A 109 11.08 -23.14 12.84
N ALA A 110 10.26 -22.24 12.29
CA ALA A 110 8.83 -22.22 12.51
C ALA A 110 8.05 -21.67 11.31
N VAL A 111 6.89 -22.28 11.06
CA VAL A 111 5.86 -21.73 10.16
C VAL A 111 5.10 -20.59 10.83
N LEU A 112 4.62 -19.63 10.04
CA LEU A 112 3.81 -18.50 10.51
C LEU A 112 2.35 -18.94 10.64
N PHE A 113 1.62 -18.40 11.64
CA PHE A 113 0.19 -18.66 11.77
C PHE A 113 -0.60 -17.83 10.76
N HIS A 114 -1.57 -18.46 10.11
CA HIS A 114 -2.52 -17.80 9.23
C HIS A 114 -3.85 -17.61 9.97
N SER A 115 -4.33 -16.37 10.06
CA SER A 115 -5.74 -16.12 10.29
C SER A 115 -6.36 -15.71 8.97
N GLU A 116 -7.48 -16.34 8.58
CA GLU A 116 -8.21 -16.00 7.35
C GLU A 116 -8.53 -14.51 7.22
N ALA A 117 -8.63 -13.82 8.37
CA ALA A 117 -8.96 -12.40 8.50
C ALA A 117 -7.85 -11.42 8.05
N ARG A 118 -6.60 -11.84 7.78
CA ARG A 118 -5.52 -10.93 7.38
C ARG A 118 -4.83 -11.37 6.09
N TRP A 119 -5.03 -10.59 5.03
CA TRP A 119 -4.41 -10.83 3.71
C TRP A 119 -2.87 -10.78 3.77
N LEU A 120 -2.32 -9.84 4.56
CA LEU A 120 -0.87 -9.66 4.80
C LEU A 120 -0.15 -10.93 5.33
N SER A 121 -0.84 -11.81 6.07
CA SER A 121 -0.22 -13.05 6.55
C SER A 121 -0.03 -14.08 5.43
N ARG A 122 -0.80 -14.02 4.34
CA ARG A 122 -0.73 -15.02 3.26
C ARG A 122 0.61 -14.99 2.53
N GLY A 123 1.11 -13.81 2.17
CA GLY A 123 2.40 -13.68 1.50
C GLY A 123 3.55 -14.19 2.36
N LYS A 124 3.64 -13.71 3.61
CA LYS A 124 4.68 -14.17 4.55
C LYS A 124 4.62 -15.67 4.82
N VAL A 125 3.42 -16.24 4.94
CA VAL A 125 3.23 -17.70 5.12
C VAL A 125 3.71 -18.45 3.89
N LEU A 126 3.34 -18.03 2.67
CA LEU A 126 3.76 -18.69 1.44
C LEU A 126 5.28 -18.64 1.24
N SER A 127 5.91 -17.49 1.51
CA SER A 127 7.38 -17.38 1.47
C SER A 127 8.04 -18.34 2.46
N ARG A 128 7.56 -18.37 3.70
CA ARG A 128 8.08 -19.28 4.73
C ARG A 128 7.91 -20.75 4.38
N ILE A 129 6.77 -21.10 3.80
CA ILE A 129 6.48 -22.48 3.39
C ILE A 129 7.32 -22.89 2.19
N PHE A 130 7.56 -21.97 1.25
CA PHE A 130 8.45 -22.22 0.13
C PHE A 130 9.90 -22.41 0.60
N GLU A 131 10.39 -21.58 1.52
CA GLU A 131 11.71 -21.72 2.15
C GLU A 131 11.85 -23.08 2.84
N LEU A 132 10.86 -23.48 3.65
CA LEU A 132 10.88 -24.71 4.45
C LEU A 132 10.34 -25.94 3.73
N ARG A 133 10.20 -25.91 2.40
CA ARG A 133 9.55 -26.98 1.62
C ARG A 133 10.18 -28.35 1.82
N SER A 134 11.50 -28.41 2.01
CA SER A 134 12.26 -29.65 2.22
C SER A 134 12.01 -30.21 3.61
N GLU A 135 12.06 -29.37 4.64
CA GLU A 135 11.81 -29.71 6.04
C GLU A 135 10.36 -30.14 6.24
N ILE A 136 9.42 -29.43 5.60
CA ILE A 136 8.00 -29.78 5.61
C ILE A 136 7.78 -31.16 5.01
N ARG A 137 8.43 -31.49 3.89
CA ARG A 137 8.33 -32.82 3.30
C ARG A 137 8.78 -33.89 4.28
N VAL A 138 9.98 -33.76 4.85
CA VAL A 138 10.54 -34.73 5.82
C VAL A 138 9.62 -34.87 7.03
N PHE A 139 9.19 -33.76 7.61
CA PHE A 139 8.27 -33.76 8.75
C PHE A 139 6.95 -34.48 8.43
N LEU A 140 6.36 -34.26 7.24
CA LEU A 140 5.13 -34.94 6.83
C LEU A 140 5.35 -36.45 6.62
N GLU A 141 6.52 -36.88 6.14
CA GLU A 141 6.87 -38.30 6.01
C GLU A 141 6.97 -38.99 7.39
N GLU A 142 7.61 -38.34 8.37
CA GLU A 142 7.71 -38.82 9.76
C GLU A 142 6.33 -38.92 10.43
N GLU A 143 5.46 -37.95 10.14
CA GLU A 143 4.08 -37.88 10.62
C GLU A 143 3.12 -38.79 9.83
N ARG A 144 3.64 -39.60 8.91
CA ARG A 144 2.90 -40.57 8.07
C ARG A 144 1.83 -39.91 7.18
N MET A 145 2.01 -38.64 6.85
CA MET A 145 1.17 -37.88 5.93
C MET A 145 1.68 -37.98 4.49
N TYR A 146 1.80 -39.21 3.97
CA TYR A 146 2.48 -39.48 2.70
C TYR A 146 1.89 -38.76 1.49
N GLU A 147 0.55 -38.65 1.42
CA GLU A 147 -0.13 -37.91 0.34
C GLU A 147 0.21 -36.41 0.35
N ALA A 148 0.33 -35.81 1.53
CA ALA A 148 0.74 -34.41 1.65
C ALA A 148 2.24 -34.26 1.37
N ALA A 149 3.07 -35.16 1.89
CA ALA A 149 4.51 -35.17 1.63
C ALA A 149 4.83 -35.31 0.13
N ALA A 150 4.09 -36.16 -0.60
CA ALA A 150 4.26 -36.37 -2.03
C ALA A 150 4.10 -35.06 -2.82
N LYS A 151 3.18 -34.17 -2.41
CA LYS A 151 3.02 -32.86 -3.04
C LYS A 151 4.27 -31.98 -2.92
N PHE A 152 4.95 -32.02 -1.77
CA PHE A 152 6.21 -31.27 -1.56
C PHE A 152 7.42 -31.95 -2.24
N GLY A 153 7.22 -33.09 -2.90
CA GLY A 153 8.19 -33.71 -3.83
C GLY A 153 7.77 -33.64 -5.30
N ASP A 154 6.62 -33.03 -5.61
CA ASP A 154 6.12 -32.88 -6.98
C ASP A 154 6.58 -31.55 -7.60
N ASP A 155 7.30 -31.65 -8.70
CA ASP A 155 7.88 -30.50 -9.39
C ASP A 155 6.82 -29.48 -9.83
N MET A 156 5.64 -29.93 -10.28
CA MET A 156 4.58 -29.02 -10.74
C MET A 156 4.01 -28.23 -9.56
N PHE A 157 3.80 -28.91 -8.43
CA PHE A 157 3.35 -28.31 -7.19
C PHE A 157 4.35 -27.28 -6.68
N LEU A 158 5.65 -27.61 -6.67
CA LEU A 158 6.69 -26.70 -6.21
C LEU A 158 6.82 -25.45 -7.11
N ILE A 159 6.69 -25.59 -8.44
CA ILE A 159 6.70 -24.44 -9.37
C ILE A 159 5.51 -23.51 -9.12
N LYS A 160 4.31 -24.07 -8.89
CA LYS A 160 3.12 -23.28 -8.53
C LYS A 160 3.29 -22.61 -7.17
N LEU A 161 3.88 -23.31 -6.19
CA LEU A 161 4.16 -22.76 -4.86
C LEU A 161 5.18 -21.61 -4.92
N ALA A 162 6.23 -21.75 -5.73
CA ALA A 162 7.22 -20.70 -5.97
C ALA A 162 6.56 -19.44 -6.53
N TYR A 163 5.73 -19.61 -7.56
CA TYR A 163 4.96 -18.50 -8.12
C TYR A 163 4.04 -17.85 -7.09
N LEU A 164 3.29 -18.64 -6.31
CA LEU A 164 2.41 -18.12 -5.26
C LEU A 164 3.17 -17.34 -4.20
N SER A 165 4.35 -17.82 -3.78
CA SER A 165 5.26 -17.08 -2.89
C SER A 165 5.62 -15.71 -3.47
N ASP A 166 6.04 -15.67 -4.74
CA ASP A 166 6.47 -14.41 -5.35
C ASP A 166 5.33 -13.42 -5.55
N ILE A 167 4.21 -13.84 -6.15
CA ILE A 167 3.10 -12.92 -6.44
C ILE A 167 2.46 -12.38 -5.16
N PHE A 168 2.29 -13.23 -4.12
CA PHE A 168 1.78 -12.75 -2.85
C PHE A 168 2.79 -11.87 -2.10
N SER A 169 4.09 -12.05 -2.31
CA SER A 169 5.11 -11.11 -1.81
C SER A 169 4.97 -9.73 -2.45
N LYS A 170 4.79 -9.66 -3.78
CA LYS A 170 4.54 -8.38 -4.48
C LYS A 170 3.22 -7.72 -4.05
N LEU A 171 2.16 -8.51 -3.83
CA LEU A 171 0.89 -8.01 -3.30
C LEU A 171 1.03 -7.49 -1.87
N ASN A 172 1.79 -8.18 -1.03
CA ASN A 172 2.09 -7.74 0.33
C ASN A 172 2.92 -6.45 0.35
N GLU A 173 3.89 -6.30 -0.56
CA GLU A 173 4.63 -5.04 -0.76
C GLU A 173 3.70 -3.88 -1.12
N LEU A 174 2.77 -4.09 -2.06
CA LEU A 174 1.76 -3.09 -2.40
C LEU A 174 0.91 -2.76 -1.16
N ASN A 175 0.38 -3.76 -0.47
CA ASN A 175 -0.46 -3.58 0.71
C ASN A 175 0.22 -2.72 1.79
N LEU A 176 1.51 -2.98 2.06
CA LEU A 176 2.33 -2.17 2.97
C LEU A 176 2.46 -0.72 2.50
N GLN A 177 2.55 -0.47 1.19
CA GLN A 177 2.61 0.89 0.64
C GLN A 177 1.28 1.65 0.77
N LEU A 178 0.15 0.93 0.84
CA LEU A 178 -1.20 1.46 0.92
C LEU A 178 -1.67 1.77 2.35
N GLN A 179 -0.91 1.36 3.37
CA GLN A 179 -1.26 1.53 4.79
C GLN A 179 -0.22 2.37 5.55
N GLY A 180 -0.58 2.80 6.75
CA GLY A 180 0.25 3.64 7.62
C GLY A 180 -0.21 5.11 7.63
N LYS A 181 0.54 5.94 8.35
CA LYS A 181 0.31 7.39 8.45
C LYS A 181 0.59 8.09 7.09
N ASP A 182 0.04 9.28 6.92
CA ASP A 182 0.30 10.19 5.79
C ASP A 182 -0.02 9.60 4.39
N LYS A 183 -1.08 8.78 4.32
CA LYS A 183 -1.57 8.18 3.07
C LYS A 183 -2.77 8.96 2.54
N HIS A 184 -2.54 9.77 1.52
CA HIS A 184 -3.59 10.52 0.83
C HIS A 184 -4.08 9.79 -0.42
N LEU A 185 -5.36 10.00 -0.78
CA LEU A 185 -6.00 9.34 -1.92
C LEU A 185 -5.23 9.45 -3.25
N PRO A 186 -4.63 10.60 -3.63
CA PRO A 186 -3.87 10.70 -4.87
C PRO A 186 -2.64 9.77 -4.87
N HIS A 187 -1.87 9.77 -3.79
CA HIS A 187 -0.71 8.88 -3.64
C HIS A 187 -1.11 7.39 -3.66
N LEU A 188 -2.23 7.04 -3.01
CA LEU A 188 -2.76 5.67 -3.04
C LEU A 188 -3.15 5.27 -4.48
N ALA A 189 -3.78 6.17 -5.22
CA ALA A 189 -4.13 5.93 -6.62
C ALA A 189 -2.88 5.72 -7.50
N ASP A 190 -1.82 6.48 -7.28
CA ASP A 190 -0.53 6.29 -7.97
C ASP A 190 0.10 4.93 -7.69
N LYS A 191 0.05 4.46 -6.43
CA LYS A 191 0.56 3.13 -6.06
C LYS A 191 -0.23 2.01 -6.74
N ILE A 192 -1.56 2.11 -6.75
CA ILE A 192 -2.42 1.17 -7.46
C ILE A 192 -2.13 1.20 -8.96
N ASN A 193 -2.10 2.38 -9.59
CA ASN A 193 -1.80 2.53 -11.02
C ASN A 193 -0.42 1.97 -11.37
N THR A 194 0.59 2.22 -10.55
CA THR A 194 1.93 1.66 -10.71
C THR A 194 1.90 0.14 -10.67
N PHE A 195 1.16 -0.46 -9.73
CA PHE A 195 1.03 -1.90 -9.63
C PHE A 195 0.28 -2.51 -10.83
N THR A 196 -0.82 -1.90 -11.27
CA THR A 196 -1.55 -2.30 -12.48
C THR A 196 -0.65 -2.26 -13.72
N ARG A 197 0.19 -1.23 -13.87
CA ARG A 197 1.18 -1.15 -14.95
C ARG A 197 2.24 -2.25 -14.84
N LYS A 198 2.69 -2.59 -13.62
CA LYS A 198 3.60 -3.71 -13.38
C LYS A 198 2.95 -5.04 -13.81
N LEU A 199 1.69 -5.30 -13.46
CA LEU A 199 0.94 -6.50 -13.89
C LEU A 199 0.96 -6.67 -15.42
N ASN A 200 0.70 -5.61 -16.18
CA ASN A 200 0.74 -5.66 -17.65
C ASN A 200 2.15 -6.01 -18.19
N VAL A 201 3.21 -5.53 -17.53
CA VAL A 201 4.59 -5.87 -17.89
C VAL A 201 4.87 -7.34 -17.58
N TRP A 202 4.41 -7.84 -16.43
CA TRP A 202 4.58 -9.23 -16.01
C TRP A 202 3.84 -10.19 -16.94
N GLU A 203 2.59 -9.87 -17.30
CA GLU A 203 1.79 -10.61 -18.29
C GLU A 203 2.53 -10.73 -19.62
N LYS A 204 3.04 -9.60 -20.17
CA LYS A 204 3.81 -9.58 -21.42
C LYS A 204 5.10 -10.38 -21.34
N ARG A 205 5.78 -10.39 -20.19
CA ARG A 205 7.02 -11.17 -20.00
C ARG A 205 6.72 -12.66 -19.92
N MET A 206 5.68 -13.02 -19.16
CA MET A 206 5.26 -14.40 -19.01
C MET A 206 4.80 -14.99 -20.34
N SER A 207 4.07 -14.26 -21.19
CA SER A 207 3.69 -14.72 -22.53
C SER A 207 4.87 -14.96 -23.47
N GLN A 208 6.04 -14.39 -23.16
CA GLN A 208 7.30 -14.63 -23.86
C GLN A 208 8.15 -15.74 -23.22
N GLY A 209 7.60 -16.46 -22.22
CA GLY A 209 8.32 -17.49 -21.48
C GLY A 209 9.38 -16.96 -20.51
N ARG A 210 9.38 -15.65 -20.21
CA ARG A 210 10.35 -15.04 -19.29
C ARG A 210 9.77 -14.96 -17.89
N THR A 211 10.40 -15.66 -16.95
CA THR A 211 9.97 -15.73 -15.54
C THR A 211 10.71 -14.76 -14.62
N ASP A 212 11.67 -13.99 -15.14
CA ASP A 212 12.64 -13.14 -14.42
C ASP A 212 12.05 -12.08 -13.47
N VAL A 213 10.74 -11.92 -13.44
CA VAL A 213 9.99 -11.09 -12.48
C VAL A 213 9.82 -11.79 -11.12
N PHE A 214 9.81 -13.12 -11.13
CA PHE A 214 9.45 -14.01 -10.04
C PHE A 214 10.68 -14.84 -9.67
N GLU A 215 11.44 -14.38 -8.68
CA GLU A 215 12.76 -14.91 -8.32
C GLU A 215 12.70 -16.41 -7.97
N ASN A 216 11.79 -16.81 -7.08
CA ASN A 216 11.63 -18.21 -6.67
C ASN A 216 11.18 -19.08 -7.86
N LEU A 217 10.28 -18.55 -8.69
CA LEU A 217 9.83 -19.25 -9.90
C LEU A 217 10.98 -19.45 -10.90
N THR A 218 11.79 -18.42 -11.14
CA THR A 218 12.94 -18.50 -12.05
C THR A 218 13.95 -19.53 -11.57
N GLU A 219 14.38 -19.45 -10.31
CA GLU A 219 15.34 -20.38 -9.74
C GLU A 219 14.88 -21.83 -9.87
N LEU A 220 13.60 -22.08 -9.54
CA LEU A 220 13.06 -23.43 -9.59
C LEU A 220 12.82 -23.92 -11.03
N ALA A 221 12.35 -23.05 -11.93
CA ALA A 221 12.14 -23.38 -13.34
C ALA A 221 13.45 -23.72 -14.06
N GLU A 222 14.56 -23.06 -13.71
CA GLU A 222 15.89 -23.38 -14.26
C GLU A 222 16.40 -24.75 -13.79
N SER A 223 15.99 -25.18 -12.58
CA SER A 223 16.36 -26.49 -12.03
C SER A 223 15.50 -27.65 -12.56
N ILE A 224 14.31 -27.37 -13.12
CA ILE A 224 13.31 -28.36 -13.54
C ILE A 224 12.94 -28.16 -15.03
N ASP A 225 13.74 -28.75 -15.91
CA ASP A 225 13.72 -28.53 -17.37
C ASP A 225 12.38 -28.89 -18.06
N SER A 226 11.64 -29.91 -17.57
CA SER A 226 10.41 -30.41 -18.23
C SER A 226 9.10 -29.87 -17.62
N GLY A 227 9.15 -29.40 -16.38
CA GLY A 227 7.97 -29.07 -15.57
C GLY A 227 7.48 -27.63 -15.67
N ALA A 228 8.39 -26.69 -15.93
CA ALA A 228 8.02 -25.29 -16.05
C ALA A 228 7.03 -25.06 -17.20
N THR A 229 7.28 -25.68 -18.37
CA THR A 229 6.51 -25.45 -19.59
C THR A 229 5.02 -25.76 -19.45
N THR A 230 4.64 -26.74 -18.60
CA THR A 230 3.23 -27.12 -18.39
C THR A 230 2.51 -26.21 -17.41
N VAL A 231 3.24 -25.57 -16.48
CA VAL A 231 2.66 -24.71 -15.43
C VAL A 231 2.54 -23.24 -15.86
N LEU A 232 3.42 -22.76 -16.76
CA LEU A 232 3.43 -21.37 -17.22
C LEU A 232 2.07 -20.85 -17.73
N PRO A 233 1.27 -21.62 -18.51
CA PRO A 233 -0.05 -21.14 -18.97
C PRO A 233 -1.01 -20.84 -17.80
N CYS A 234 -0.99 -21.64 -16.74
CA CYS A 234 -1.81 -21.41 -15.54
C CYS A 234 -1.41 -20.12 -14.83
N ILE A 235 -0.09 -19.86 -14.75
CA ILE A 235 0.45 -18.62 -14.17
C ILE A 235 0.06 -17.40 -15.02
N GLN A 236 0.20 -17.48 -16.34
CA GLN A 236 -0.17 -16.42 -17.27
C GLN A 236 -1.65 -16.05 -17.11
N GLN A 237 -2.53 -17.05 -17.10
CA GLN A 237 -3.98 -16.85 -16.93
C GLN A 237 -4.30 -16.16 -15.60
N HIS A 238 -3.59 -16.51 -14.53
CA HIS A 238 -3.79 -15.85 -13.24
C HIS A 238 -3.34 -14.39 -13.25
N ILE A 239 -2.20 -14.05 -13.87
CA ILE A 239 -1.74 -12.65 -13.96
C ILE A 239 -2.70 -11.79 -14.79
N GLU A 240 -3.18 -12.31 -15.92
CA GLU A 240 -4.19 -11.65 -16.75
C GLU A 240 -5.48 -11.41 -15.95
N ALA A 241 -5.99 -12.44 -15.27
CA ALA A 241 -7.17 -12.33 -14.42
C ALA A 241 -6.95 -11.30 -13.29
N LEU A 242 -5.78 -11.31 -12.65
CA LEU A 242 -5.42 -10.35 -11.60
C LEU A 242 -5.44 -8.92 -12.13
N GLY A 243 -4.86 -8.66 -13.31
CA GLY A 243 -4.95 -7.37 -13.99
C GLY A 243 -6.40 -6.93 -14.24
N GLY A 244 -7.23 -7.84 -14.73
CA GLY A 244 -8.67 -7.61 -14.92
C GLY A 244 -9.40 -7.28 -13.61
N PHE A 245 -9.09 -7.98 -12.51
CA PHE A 245 -9.67 -7.69 -11.21
C PHE A 245 -9.20 -6.37 -10.63
N PHE A 246 -7.92 -5.99 -10.80
CA PHE A 246 -7.45 -4.65 -10.44
C PHE A 246 -8.20 -3.58 -11.22
N GLY A 247 -8.42 -3.76 -12.54
CA GLY A 247 -9.25 -2.84 -13.33
C GLY A 247 -10.71 -2.75 -12.84
N LYS A 248 -11.31 -3.89 -12.48
CA LYS A 248 -12.68 -3.94 -11.93
C LYS A 248 -12.80 -3.24 -10.57
N TYR A 249 -11.87 -3.52 -9.66
CA TYR A 249 -11.92 -3.01 -8.30
C TYR A 249 -11.33 -1.62 -8.19
N PHE A 250 -10.55 -1.12 -9.16
CA PHE A 250 -10.01 0.24 -9.23
C PHE A 250 -10.36 0.92 -10.56
N PRO A 251 -11.66 1.22 -10.80
CA PRO A 251 -12.11 1.79 -12.07
C PRO A 251 -11.73 3.26 -12.26
N ASN A 252 -11.47 3.98 -11.17
CA ASN A 252 -11.13 5.40 -11.24
C ASN A 252 -9.65 5.55 -11.59
N SER A 253 -9.38 6.40 -12.58
CA SER A 253 -8.02 6.80 -12.94
C SER A 253 -7.38 7.63 -11.83
N ALA A 254 -6.06 7.53 -11.68
CA ALA A 254 -5.28 8.44 -10.84
C ALA A 254 -5.52 9.91 -11.22
N THR A 255 -5.85 10.17 -12.49
CA THR A 255 -6.06 11.50 -13.05
C THR A 255 -7.23 12.29 -12.45
N GLN A 256 -8.15 11.62 -11.74
CA GLN A 256 -9.24 12.32 -11.03
C GLN A 256 -8.72 13.28 -9.94
N TYR A 257 -7.48 13.08 -9.51
CA TYR A 257 -6.84 13.87 -8.47
C TYR A 257 -5.80 14.86 -9.02
N ASP A 258 -5.64 14.96 -10.34
CA ASP A 258 -4.60 15.81 -10.94
C ASP A 258 -4.76 17.27 -10.51
N TRP A 259 -5.99 17.78 -10.41
CA TRP A 259 -6.26 19.13 -9.93
C TRP A 259 -5.91 19.36 -8.45
N VAL A 260 -5.80 18.30 -7.65
CA VAL A 260 -5.33 18.38 -6.26
C VAL A 260 -3.81 18.34 -6.20
N VAL A 261 -3.19 17.51 -7.05
CA VAL A 261 -1.73 17.30 -7.09
C VAL A 261 -1.00 18.43 -7.80
N ASP A 262 -1.59 18.94 -8.88
CA ASP A 262 -1.08 20.02 -9.73
C ASP A 262 -2.21 20.95 -10.19
N PRO A 263 -2.78 21.75 -9.26
CA PRO A 263 -3.92 22.63 -9.56
C PRO A 263 -3.65 23.63 -10.69
N PHE A 264 -2.40 24.00 -10.93
CA PHE A 264 -2.05 25.06 -11.89
C PHE A 264 -2.00 24.59 -13.36
N HIS A 265 -1.89 23.28 -13.60
CA HIS A 265 -1.81 22.72 -14.95
C HIS A 265 -2.90 21.67 -15.23
N ALA A 266 -3.55 21.15 -14.19
CA ALA A 266 -4.65 20.22 -14.35
C ALA A 266 -5.91 20.93 -14.84
N SER A 267 -6.75 20.17 -15.55
CA SER A 267 -8.10 20.62 -15.88
C SER A 267 -9.01 20.52 -14.66
N ALA A 268 -9.99 21.42 -14.58
CA ALA A 268 -11.05 21.34 -13.59
C ALA A 268 -11.79 19.99 -13.70
N PRO A 269 -12.21 19.40 -12.57
CA PRO A 269 -13.09 18.23 -12.58
C PRO A 269 -14.39 18.50 -13.31
N ALA A 270 -14.88 17.51 -14.06
CA ALA A 270 -16.08 17.66 -14.88
C ALA A 270 -17.38 17.82 -14.06
N ASP A 271 -17.34 17.51 -12.77
CA ASP A 271 -18.46 17.64 -11.83
C ASP A 271 -18.44 18.95 -11.03
N PHE A 272 -17.46 19.84 -11.27
CA PHE A 272 -17.47 21.17 -10.68
C PHE A 272 -18.66 22.00 -11.19
N SER A 273 -19.25 22.76 -10.29
CA SER A 273 -20.17 23.83 -10.63
C SER A 273 -19.42 25.01 -11.26
N CYS A 274 -20.13 25.87 -11.98
CA CYS A 274 -19.54 27.07 -12.57
C CYS A 274 -18.81 27.95 -11.53
N ALA A 275 -19.34 28.05 -10.31
CA ALA A 275 -18.71 28.82 -9.24
C ALA A 275 -17.40 28.19 -8.74
N GLU A 276 -17.33 26.86 -8.68
CA GLU A 276 -16.10 26.14 -8.29
C GLU A 276 -15.04 26.23 -9.40
N GLU A 277 -15.44 26.17 -10.67
CA GLU A 277 -14.53 26.42 -11.80
C GLU A 277 -13.98 27.84 -11.79
N GLU A 278 -14.82 28.86 -11.57
CA GLU A 278 -14.39 30.26 -11.46
C GLU A 278 -13.39 30.44 -10.30
N GLN A 279 -13.67 29.87 -9.14
CA GLN A 279 -12.76 29.90 -7.98
C GLN A 279 -11.42 29.20 -8.27
N LEU A 280 -11.44 28.05 -8.95
CA LEU A 280 -10.23 27.35 -9.37
C LEU A 280 -9.43 28.21 -10.36
N ILE A 281 -10.10 28.88 -11.30
CA ILE A 281 -9.45 29.79 -12.26
C ILE A 281 -8.83 30.99 -11.55
N GLU A 282 -9.55 31.64 -10.64
CA GLU A 282 -9.02 32.76 -9.84
C GLU A 282 -7.79 32.33 -9.04
N MET A 283 -7.88 31.21 -8.33
CA MET A 283 -6.78 30.65 -7.54
C MET A 283 -5.56 30.32 -8.40
N THR A 284 -5.76 29.68 -9.56
CA THR A 284 -4.65 29.22 -10.41
C THR A 284 -4.04 30.34 -11.27
N SER A 285 -4.81 31.42 -11.49
CA SER A 285 -4.36 32.64 -12.15
C SER A 285 -3.64 33.61 -11.21
N ASP A 286 -3.81 33.46 -9.89
CA ASP A 286 -3.09 34.28 -8.92
C ASP A 286 -1.61 33.91 -8.89
N SER A 287 -0.80 34.75 -9.54
CA SER A 287 0.65 34.62 -9.54
C SER A 287 1.28 34.68 -8.14
N ALA A 288 0.59 35.22 -7.12
CA ALA A 288 1.06 35.24 -5.74
C ALA A 288 0.91 33.87 -5.04
N LEU A 289 -0.01 33.02 -5.51
CA LEU A 289 -0.14 31.63 -5.04
C LEU A 289 0.93 30.71 -5.65
N ARG A 290 1.66 31.18 -6.67
CA ARG A 290 2.89 30.55 -7.14
C ARG A 290 4.06 31.08 -6.29
N GLY A 291 4.69 30.20 -5.51
CA GLY A 291 5.73 30.61 -4.56
C GLY A 291 6.98 31.25 -5.20
N ALA A 292 7.22 31.04 -6.50
CA ALA A 292 8.38 31.57 -7.21
C ALA A 292 8.05 32.89 -7.95
N PRO A 293 8.81 33.97 -7.77
CA PRO A 293 8.67 35.20 -8.55
C PRO A 293 8.74 34.96 -10.06
N PRO A 294 8.06 35.76 -10.90
CA PRO A 294 8.16 35.66 -12.35
C PRO A 294 9.62 35.67 -12.84
N SER A 295 9.90 34.90 -13.90
CA SER A 295 11.25 34.73 -14.48
C SER A 295 12.27 33.97 -13.60
N SER A 296 11.83 33.35 -12.50
CA SER A 296 12.67 32.42 -11.74
C SER A 296 13.01 31.19 -12.55
N LYS A 297 14.30 30.89 -12.68
CA LYS A 297 14.83 29.67 -13.33
C LYS A 297 15.53 28.74 -12.36
N PHE A 298 15.97 29.26 -11.22
CA PHE A 298 16.62 28.46 -10.19
C PHE A 298 16.09 28.81 -8.80
N CYS A 299 16.23 27.88 -7.86
CA CYS A 299 16.03 28.14 -6.44
C CYS A 299 17.16 27.56 -5.57
N SER A 300 17.32 28.07 -4.36
CA SER A 300 18.14 27.43 -3.34
C SER A 300 17.34 27.39 -2.05
N VAL A 301 17.52 26.32 -1.27
CA VAL A 301 16.75 26.09 -0.03
C VAL A 301 17.72 25.99 1.14
N LYS A 302 17.34 26.61 2.26
CA LYS A 302 17.99 26.45 3.56
C LYS A 302 16.92 26.16 4.60
N ALA A 303 17.18 25.15 5.43
CA ALA A 303 16.24 24.69 6.44
C ALA A 303 16.92 24.60 7.81
N SER A 304 16.13 24.67 8.88
CA SER A 304 16.54 24.38 10.25
C SER A 304 16.93 22.88 10.40
N PRO A 305 17.71 22.50 11.43
CA PRO A 305 18.22 21.13 11.57
C PRO A 305 17.16 20.02 11.59
N ASN A 306 15.99 20.28 12.17
CA ASN A 306 14.85 19.33 12.25
C ASN A 306 13.99 19.30 10.96
N VAL A 307 14.32 20.12 9.96
CA VAL A 307 13.53 20.25 8.73
C VAL A 307 14.32 19.66 7.56
N HIS A 308 13.84 18.52 7.09
CA HIS A 308 14.33 17.86 5.88
C HIS A 308 13.51 18.33 4.68
N TRP A 309 14.15 18.41 3.52
CA TRP A 309 13.46 18.84 2.30
C TRP A 309 14.04 18.17 1.05
N SER A 310 13.22 18.08 0.00
CA SER A 310 13.64 17.68 -1.35
C SER A 310 12.84 18.43 -2.41
N ILE A 311 13.41 18.60 -3.60
CA ILE A 311 12.70 19.13 -4.77
C ILE A 311 12.73 18.07 -5.87
N GLY A 312 11.57 17.48 -6.19
CA GLY A 312 11.49 16.34 -7.10
C GLY A 312 12.35 15.14 -6.63
N SER A 313 13.24 14.63 -7.49
CA SER A 313 14.19 13.55 -7.18
C SER A 313 15.54 14.03 -6.62
N VAL A 314 15.72 15.33 -6.44
CA VAL A 314 16.99 15.91 -5.96
C VAL A 314 17.00 15.90 -4.43
N SER A 315 17.85 15.05 -3.85
CA SER A 315 18.13 15.05 -2.42
C SER A 315 19.21 16.09 -2.06
N PRO A 316 19.13 16.72 -0.88
CA PRO A 316 20.09 17.74 -0.48
C PRO A 316 21.47 17.13 -0.25
N LYS A 317 22.49 17.67 -0.93
CA LYS A 317 23.89 17.44 -0.54
C LYS A 317 24.24 18.33 0.66
N PRO A 318 25.14 17.91 1.57
CA PRO A 318 25.40 18.61 2.84
C PRO A 318 25.99 20.02 2.71
N PHE A 319 26.34 20.47 1.51
CA PHE A 319 27.04 21.73 1.28
C PHE A 319 26.21 22.71 0.44
N HIS A 320 25.75 23.75 1.13
CA HIS A 320 25.31 25.10 0.71
C HIS A 320 24.88 25.37 -0.74
N LEU A 321 23.65 25.93 -0.87
CA LEU A 321 23.24 26.98 -1.83
C LEU A 321 23.51 26.76 -3.33
N CYS A 322 23.68 25.53 -3.81
CA CYS A 322 23.68 25.29 -5.26
C CYS A 322 22.29 25.55 -5.85
N PRO A 323 22.14 26.48 -6.82
CA PRO A 323 20.86 26.76 -7.43
C PRO A 323 20.32 25.54 -8.19
N ILE A 324 19.17 25.04 -7.77
CA ILE A 324 18.42 23.93 -8.37
C ILE A 324 17.54 24.52 -9.47
N SER A 325 17.56 23.92 -10.67
CA SER A 325 16.69 24.37 -11.77
C SER A 325 15.23 24.18 -11.39
N LEU A 326 14.44 25.24 -11.55
CA LEU A 326 13.00 25.19 -11.42
C LEU A 326 12.39 24.79 -12.76
N THR A 327 11.44 23.86 -12.70
CA THR A 327 10.56 23.44 -13.77
C THR A 327 9.11 23.58 -13.30
N GLU A 328 8.15 23.52 -14.21
CA GLU A 328 6.71 23.58 -13.87
C GLU A 328 6.30 22.47 -12.89
N ASN A 329 7.02 21.34 -12.86
CA ASN A 329 6.76 20.20 -11.97
C ASN A 329 7.62 20.20 -10.69
N SER A 330 8.28 21.31 -10.36
CA SER A 330 9.16 21.38 -9.20
C SER A 330 8.36 21.50 -7.90
N VAL A 331 8.16 20.37 -7.21
CA VAL A 331 7.47 20.30 -5.92
C VAL A 331 8.49 20.22 -4.79
N LEU A 332 8.37 21.11 -3.80
CA LEU A 332 9.13 21.06 -2.54
C LEU A 332 8.41 20.15 -1.55
N SER A 333 9.04 19.01 -1.22
CA SER A 333 8.61 18.15 -0.11
C SER A 333 9.35 18.57 1.17
N ILE A 334 8.64 18.66 2.28
CA ILE A 334 9.18 19.03 3.59
C ILE A 334 8.82 17.92 4.58
N THR A 335 9.77 17.49 5.39
CA THR A 335 9.57 16.46 6.42
C THR A 335 10.22 16.90 7.71
N MET A 336 9.53 16.70 8.83
CA MET A 336 10.06 16.90 10.17
C MET A 336 9.98 15.57 10.93
N SER A 337 11.04 15.23 11.65
CA SER A 337 11.19 13.92 12.32
C SER A 337 10.88 13.97 13.81
N SER A 338 10.61 15.15 14.36
CA SER A 338 10.23 15.35 15.76
C SER A 338 9.27 16.53 15.89
N ALA A 339 8.42 16.48 16.92
CA ALA A 339 7.55 17.59 17.30
C ALA A 339 8.36 18.82 17.73
N SER A 340 7.82 20.00 17.49
CA SER A 340 8.42 21.28 17.87
C SER A 340 8.33 21.51 19.38
N GLU A 341 9.37 22.11 19.96
CA GLU A 341 9.38 22.51 21.38
C GLU A 341 8.67 23.86 21.59
N GLU A 342 8.82 24.77 20.62
CA GLU A 342 8.20 26.09 20.63
C GLU A 342 7.46 26.37 19.31
N GLU A 343 6.52 27.31 19.35
CA GLU A 343 5.84 27.77 18.14
C GLU A 343 6.85 28.41 17.16
N ASN A 344 6.79 27.99 15.90
CA ASN A 344 7.63 28.51 14.81
C ASN A 344 9.14 28.30 15.01
N ASP A 345 9.52 27.29 15.82
CA ASP A 345 10.93 26.96 16.10
C ASP A 345 11.72 26.47 14.88
N SER A 346 10.99 26.03 13.85
CA SER A 346 11.52 25.45 12.64
C SER A 346 11.28 26.37 11.46
N LYS A 347 12.30 26.52 10.60
CA LYS A 347 12.27 27.47 9.49
C LYS A 347 12.80 26.83 8.22
N LEU A 348 12.15 27.13 7.10
CA LEU A 348 12.63 26.84 5.76
C LEU A 348 12.60 28.12 4.93
N SER A 349 13.70 28.43 4.25
CA SER A 349 13.84 29.61 3.39
C SER A 349 14.21 29.17 1.99
N ILE A 350 13.49 29.70 1.00
CA ILE A 350 13.70 29.45 -0.42
C ILE A 350 14.11 30.77 -1.06
N TRP A 351 15.25 30.80 -1.74
CA TRP A 351 15.66 31.93 -2.56
C TRP A 351 15.48 31.60 -4.03
N TYR A 352 14.92 32.54 -4.78
CA TYR A 352 14.66 32.38 -6.20
C TYR A 352 15.61 33.23 -7.05
N TYR A 353 16.05 32.71 -8.19
CA TYR A 353 17.03 33.36 -9.06
C TYR A 353 16.62 33.30 -10.54
N ASN A 354 17.00 34.32 -11.30
CA ASN A 354 16.84 34.35 -12.77
C ASN A 354 17.96 33.56 -13.49
N GLU A 355 17.95 33.58 -14.82
CA GLU A 355 18.97 32.95 -15.69
C GLU A 355 20.41 33.38 -15.37
N ASN A 356 20.58 34.63 -14.94
CA ASN A 356 21.87 35.22 -14.58
C ASN A 356 22.27 34.95 -13.12
N LYS A 357 21.54 34.09 -12.40
CA LYS A 357 21.72 33.78 -10.97
C LYS A 357 21.59 34.99 -10.04
N VAL A 358 20.87 36.03 -10.47
CA VAL A 358 20.52 37.17 -9.62
C VAL A 358 19.29 36.80 -8.79
N LYS A 359 19.34 37.04 -7.47
CA LYS A 359 18.21 36.79 -6.57
C LYS A 359 17.03 37.68 -6.94
N LEU A 360 15.88 37.08 -7.22
CA LEU A 360 14.62 37.75 -7.54
C LEU A 360 13.71 37.93 -6.32
N GLY A 361 13.81 37.04 -5.34
CA GLY A 361 12.99 37.08 -4.14
C GLY A 361 13.25 35.88 -3.23
N ASP A 362 12.48 35.81 -2.16
CA ASP A 362 12.49 34.68 -1.24
C ASP A 362 11.12 34.40 -0.64
N ALA A 363 10.91 33.12 -0.32
CA ALA A 363 9.79 32.64 0.48
C ALA A 363 10.33 32.05 1.78
N ILE A 364 9.64 32.30 2.88
CA ILE A 364 10.00 31.80 4.21
C ILE A 364 8.79 31.06 4.78
N LEU A 365 8.99 29.80 5.15
CA LEU A 365 8.06 29.01 5.94
C LEU A 365 8.57 28.96 7.39
N HIS A 366 7.67 29.28 8.31
CA HIS A 366 7.79 28.98 9.72
C HIS A 366 6.93 27.75 10.02
N LEU A 367 7.50 26.77 10.72
CA LEU A 367 6.92 25.45 10.94
C LEU A 367 6.82 25.19 12.44
N THR A 368 5.69 24.63 12.84
CA THR A 368 5.44 24.07 14.18
C THR A 368 4.94 22.65 13.98
N ALA A 369 5.75 21.64 14.31
CA ALA A 369 5.36 20.25 14.22
C ALA A 369 4.63 19.82 15.49
N VAL A 370 3.48 19.16 15.33
CA VAL A 370 2.72 18.57 16.44
C VAL A 370 2.51 17.10 16.12
N GLU A 371 2.79 16.23 17.08
CA GLU A 371 2.43 14.82 17.00
C GLU A 371 1.00 14.63 17.51
N ILE A 372 0.13 14.10 16.66
CA ILE A 372 -1.24 13.76 17.01
C ILE A 372 -1.43 12.29 16.65
N SER A 373 -1.67 11.47 17.66
CA SER A 373 -2.06 10.07 17.46
C SER A 373 -3.29 9.73 18.29
N LEU A 374 -4.18 8.94 17.70
CA LEU A 374 -5.25 8.27 18.42
C LEU A 374 -4.87 6.80 18.55
N ASP A 375 -4.41 6.45 19.73
CA ASP A 375 -3.88 5.12 20.02
C ASP A 375 -4.97 4.24 20.63
N VAL A 376 -5.02 2.98 20.20
CA VAL A 376 -5.93 1.95 20.71
C VAL A 376 -5.18 0.66 20.94
N ASP A 377 -5.70 -0.18 21.85
CA ASP A 377 -5.24 -1.57 22.03
C ASP A 377 -5.67 -2.40 20.80
N ALA A 378 -4.86 -2.32 19.76
CA ALA A 378 -5.15 -2.90 18.45
C ALA A 378 -4.87 -4.41 18.40
N ASP A 379 -3.94 -4.90 19.21
CA ASP A 379 -3.53 -6.31 19.24
C ASP A 379 -4.23 -7.10 20.37
N ARG A 380 -4.97 -6.40 21.25
CA ARG A 380 -5.79 -6.96 22.33
C ARG A 380 -4.96 -7.64 23.41
N ASP A 381 -3.75 -7.13 23.66
CA ASP A 381 -2.92 -7.59 24.75
C ASP A 381 -3.27 -6.91 26.09
N GLY A 382 -4.17 -5.92 26.06
CA GLY A 382 -4.60 -5.14 27.22
C GLY A 382 -3.83 -3.82 27.39
N VAL A 383 -2.94 -3.47 26.46
CA VAL A 383 -2.12 -2.27 26.46
C VAL A 383 -2.42 -1.44 25.21
N VAL A 384 -2.56 -0.12 25.38
CA VAL A 384 -2.73 0.79 24.24
C VAL A 384 -1.36 1.02 23.61
N GLU A 385 -1.17 0.49 22.41
CA GLU A 385 0.05 0.60 21.63
C GLU A 385 0.27 2.03 21.12
N LYS A 386 1.50 2.55 21.24
CA LYS A 386 1.87 3.85 20.67
C LYS A 386 2.13 3.72 19.18
N ASN A 387 1.41 4.49 18.38
CA ASN A 387 1.50 4.51 16.92
C ASN A 387 2.62 5.40 16.39
#